data_AF-F2URS1-F1
#
_entry.id   AF-F2URS1-F1
#
_cell.length_a   1.000
_cell.length_b   1.000
_cell.length_c   1.000
_cell.angle_alpha   90.00
_cell.angle_beta   90.00
_cell.angle_gamma   90.00
#
_symmetry.space_group_name_H-M   'P 1'
#
loop_
_entity.id
_entity.type
_entity.pdbx_description
1 polymer ?
#
loop_
_entity_poly.entity_id
_entity_poly.type
_entity_poly.pdbx_seq_one_letter_code
_entity_poly.pdbx_strand_id
1 'polypeptide(L)'
;MTSMTSMTSMMAVLTAFSLVVAAAVVSSVHAAETESPGTEDLTVMWDLPRCIEPRKKFVYIKTHKTGSSTIANIFHRFANKHGLHLALPKDDTFYSWPYLGKTQILNSIWNYNPPKTYDGLCSAHVRYSPEALGTLVPNAAYVTVLRSPITHAKSSWSYWGFAKNIISHGGPSLTLDEFMEDPDKYFRFAERTLLQNSQAFELGQKKKTSKSQSDDLVNTL
;
A
#
# COMPACT_ATOMS: atom_id res chain seq x y z
N MET A 1 44.52 43.13 33.64
CA MET A 1 44.03 41.95 34.41
C MET A 1 42.53 42.07 34.56
N THR A 2 41.77 41.68 33.53
CA THR A 2 40.29 41.62 33.51
C THR A 2 39.88 41.00 32.18
N SER A 3 39.98 39.68 32.03
CA SER A 3 39.26 38.92 30.97
C SER A 3 39.61 37.42 31.07
N MET A 4 39.23 36.78 32.17
CA MET A 4 39.20 35.30 32.25
C MET A 4 37.98 34.78 33.03
N THR A 5 37.30 35.65 33.79
CA THR A 5 36.05 35.35 34.50
C THR A 5 34.80 35.39 33.62
N SER A 6 34.87 35.94 32.39
CA SER A 6 33.72 36.05 31.48
C SER A 6 33.46 34.75 30.68
N MET A 7 34.52 34.05 30.25
CA MET A 7 34.38 32.85 29.41
C MET A 7 33.92 31.60 30.19
N THR A 8 34.21 31.52 31.49
CA THR A 8 33.75 30.42 32.35
C THR A 8 32.26 30.52 32.68
N SER A 9 31.73 31.74 32.79
CA SER A 9 30.29 31.99 32.99
C SER A 9 29.47 31.61 31.74
N MET A 10 29.98 31.93 30.54
CA MET A 10 29.26 31.66 29.29
C MET A 10 29.22 30.15 28.94
N MET A 11 30.28 29.39 29.24
CA MET A 11 30.27 27.92 29.08
C MET A 11 29.37 27.21 30.09
N ALA A 12 29.26 27.72 31.33
CA ALA A 12 28.33 27.19 32.33
C ALA A 12 26.87 27.40 31.91
N VAL A 13 26.55 28.55 31.31
CA VAL A 13 25.21 28.84 30.79
C VAL A 13 24.88 27.99 29.56
N LEU A 14 25.82 27.78 28.63
CA LEU A 14 25.62 26.92 27.44
C LEU A 14 25.46 25.44 27.77
N THR A 15 26.22 24.92 28.76
CA THR A 15 26.08 23.53 29.22
C THR A 15 24.79 23.30 29.99
N ALA A 16 24.37 24.26 30.82
CA ALA A 16 23.06 24.22 31.49
C ALA A 16 21.90 24.29 30.50
N PHE A 17 21.98 25.14 29.46
CA PHE A 17 20.95 25.22 28.42
C PHE A 17 20.85 23.93 27.59
N SER A 18 21.99 23.28 27.33
CA SER A 18 22.04 22.01 26.58
C SER A 18 21.39 20.86 27.36
N LEU A 19 21.58 20.82 28.69
CA LEU A 19 20.94 19.85 29.58
C LEU A 19 19.45 20.12 29.77
N VAL A 20 19.02 21.38 29.88
CA VAL A 20 17.60 21.73 30.02
C VAL A 20 16.83 21.48 28.72
N VAL A 21 17.42 21.76 27.55
CA VAL A 21 16.79 21.43 26.26
C VAL A 21 16.75 19.92 26.04
N ALA A 22 17.81 19.17 26.39
CA ALA A 22 17.78 17.72 26.32
C ALA A 22 16.72 17.11 27.26
N ALA A 23 16.61 17.61 28.50
CA ALA A 23 15.58 17.17 29.45
C ALA A 23 14.17 17.57 28.99
N ALA A 24 13.96 18.78 28.46
CA ALA A 24 12.66 19.21 27.94
C ALA A 24 12.25 18.43 26.68
N VAL A 25 13.20 18.06 25.82
CA VAL A 25 12.96 17.15 24.69
C VAL A 25 12.64 15.74 25.18
N VAL A 26 13.35 15.21 26.17
CA VAL A 26 13.06 13.89 26.75
C VAL A 26 11.71 13.86 27.48
N SER A 27 11.32 14.93 28.18
CA SER A 27 10.01 15.07 28.83
C SER A 27 8.88 15.32 27.83
N SER A 28 9.15 16.00 26.71
CA SER A 28 8.18 16.14 25.60
C SER A 28 8.02 14.84 24.81
N VAL A 29 9.06 14.02 24.74
CA VAL A 29 9.02 12.67 24.14
C VAL A 29 8.27 11.68 25.06
N HIS A 30 8.29 11.87 26.38
CA HIS A 30 7.45 11.09 27.32
C HIS A 30 5.98 11.54 27.35
N ALA A 31 5.65 12.75 26.88
CA ALA A 31 4.27 13.25 26.84
C ALA A 31 3.53 12.92 25.52
N ALA A 32 4.22 12.30 24.56
CA ALA A 32 3.64 11.77 23.35
C ALA A 32 3.75 10.23 23.35
N GLU A 33 3.29 9.60 24.43
CA GLU A 33 2.78 8.24 24.34
C GLU A 33 1.56 8.30 23.43
N THR A 34 1.77 8.12 22.13
CA THR A 34 0.73 7.54 21.29
C THR A 34 0.35 6.24 21.97
N GLU A 35 -0.87 6.16 22.51
CA GLU A 35 -1.44 4.92 23.00
C GLU A 35 -1.08 3.81 22.01
N SER A 36 -0.20 2.89 22.43
CA SER A 36 0.01 1.68 21.66
C SER A 36 -1.37 1.05 21.52
N PRO A 37 -1.78 0.57 20.33
CA PRO A 37 -3.01 -0.21 20.21
C PRO A 37 -2.97 -1.26 21.31
N GLY A 38 -3.97 -1.22 22.19
CA GLY A 38 -3.99 -1.99 23.42
C GLY A 38 -3.59 -3.44 23.15
N THR A 39 -2.81 -4.01 24.06
CA THR A 39 -2.36 -5.41 24.04
C THR A 39 -3.52 -6.41 24.06
N GLU A 40 -4.76 -5.92 24.11
CA GLU A 40 -6.00 -6.70 24.10
C GLU A 40 -6.44 -7.22 22.72
N ASP A 41 -5.82 -6.81 21.61
CA ASP A 41 -6.25 -7.26 20.27
C ASP A 41 -5.46 -8.47 19.71
N LEU A 42 -4.33 -8.85 20.33
CA LEU A 42 -3.53 -10.00 19.88
C LEU A 42 -3.94 -11.32 20.53
N THR A 43 -4.66 -11.29 21.64
CA THR A 43 -5.19 -12.49 22.31
C THR A 43 -6.31 -13.14 21.50
N VAL A 44 -7.07 -12.35 20.73
CA VAL A 44 -8.17 -12.83 19.87
C VAL A 44 -7.67 -13.73 18.73
N MET A 45 -6.43 -13.53 18.26
CA MET A 45 -5.88 -14.26 17.13
C MET A 45 -5.54 -15.73 17.45
N TRP A 46 -5.29 -16.05 18.73
CA TRP A 46 -4.93 -17.40 19.18
C TRP A 46 -6.13 -18.30 19.48
N ASP A 47 -7.30 -17.71 19.71
CA ASP A 47 -8.57 -18.42 19.96
C ASP A 47 -9.40 -18.62 18.68
N LEU A 48 -8.86 -18.27 17.51
CA LEU A 48 -9.50 -18.58 16.24
C LEU A 48 -9.57 -20.10 16.03
N PRO A 49 -10.72 -20.66 15.60
CA PRO A 49 -10.83 -22.07 15.27
C PRO A 49 -9.71 -22.47 14.30
N ARG A 50 -8.94 -23.50 14.67
CA ARG A 50 -7.90 -24.03 13.78
C ARG A 50 -8.53 -24.46 12.47
N CYS A 51 -8.07 -23.88 11.37
CA CYS A 51 -8.53 -24.24 10.03
C CYS A 51 -8.04 -25.67 9.74
N ILE A 52 -8.95 -26.64 9.75
CA ILE A 52 -8.64 -28.06 9.56
C ILE A 52 -8.29 -28.33 8.08
N GLU A 53 -8.94 -27.60 7.16
CA GLU A 53 -8.68 -27.66 5.72
C GLU A 53 -8.55 -26.25 5.14
N PRO A 54 -7.46 -25.93 4.43
CA PRO A 54 -7.26 -24.59 3.89
C PRO A 54 -8.19 -24.34 2.69
N ARG A 55 -8.66 -23.09 2.55
CA ARG A 55 -9.44 -22.68 1.38
C ARG A 55 -8.52 -22.62 0.14
N LYS A 56 -8.79 -23.50 -0.83
CA LYS A 56 -7.94 -23.67 -2.03
C LYS A 56 -8.36 -22.80 -3.22
N LYS A 57 -9.54 -22.16 -3.16
CA LYS A 57 -10.01 -21.22 -4.19
C LYS A 57 -9.86 -19.78 -3.74
N PHE A 58 -9.01 -19.00 -4.41
CA PHE A 58 -8.71 -17.64 -3.96
C PHE A 58 -8.37 -16.66 -5.09
N VAL A 59 -8.73 -15.41 -4.90
CA VAL A 59 -8.32 -14.27 -5.73
C VAL A 59 -7.61 -13.27 -4.84
N TYR A 60 -6.34 -13.02 -5.14
CA TYR A 60 -5.53 -12.04 -4.44
C TYR A 60 -5.41 -10.77 -5.28
N ILE A 61 -6.08 -9.70 -4.85
CA ILE A 61 -5.95 -8.38 -5.46
C ILE A 61 -4.69 -7.72 -4.91
N LYS A 62 -3.61 -7.80 -5.70
CA LYS A 62 -2.33 -7.16 -5.38
C LYS A 62 -2.48 -5.65 -5.49
N THR A 63 -2.36 -4.97 -4.35
CA THR A 63 -2.29 -3.52 -4.31
C THR A 63 -0.85 -3.04 -4.46
N HIS A 64 -0.61 -1.93 -5.16
CA HIS A 64 0.75 -1.41 -5.33
C HIS A 64 1.28 -0.84 -4.00
N LYS A 65 2.57 -1.07 -3.74
CA LYS A 65 3.35 -0.48 -2.61
C LYS A 65 2.87 -0.85 -1.19
N THR A 66 2.21 -1.99 -1.07
CA THR A 66 1.69 -2.56 0.19
C THR A 66 2.46 -3.78 0.68
N GLY A 67 3.61 -4.11 0.07
CA GLY A 67 4.32 -5.37 0.32
C GLY A 67 3.68 -6.58 -0.39
N SER A 68 2.77 -6.32 -1.34
CA SER A 68 2.00 -7.34 -2.05
C SER A 68 2.82 -8.36 -2.83
N SER A 69 4.04 -8.03 -3.28
CA SER A 69 4.94 -9.00 -3.93
C SER A 69 5.42 -10.10 -2.96
N THR A 70 5.63 -9.77 -1.69
CA THR A 70 5.99 -10.75 -0.67
C THR A 70 4.83 -11.73 -0.44
N ILE A 71 3.61 -11.20 -0.32
CA ILE A 71 2.40 -12.00 -0.13
C ILE A 71 2.09 -12.86 -1.37
N ALA A 72 2.28 -12.32 -2.58
CA ALA A 72 2.14 -13.10 -3.82
C ALA A 72 3.06 -14.33 -3.85
N ASN A 73 4.31 -14.17 -3.41
CA ASN A 73 5.24 -15.31 -3.29
C ASN A 73 4.78 -16.34 -2.24
N ILE A 74 4.11 -15.92 -1.16
CA ILE A 74 3.52 -16.84 -0.19
C ILE A 74 2.36 -17.62 -0.85
N PHE A 75 1.49 -16.95 -1.60
CA PHE A 75 0.42 -17.60 -2.35
C PHE A 75 0.94 -18.58 -3.41
N HIS A 76 2.03 -18.25 -4.11
CA HIS A 76 2.67 -19.18 -5.05
C HIS A 76 3.21 -20.43 -4.36
N ARG A 77 3.85 -20.30 -3.20
CA ARG A 77 4.32 -21.46 -2.41
C ARG A 77 3.14 -22.30 -1.91
N PHE A 78 2.06 -21.66 -1.46
CA PHE A 78 0.83 -22.34 -1.08
C PHE A 78 0.23 -23.12 -2.25
N ALA A 79 0.09 -22.48 -3.42
CA ALA A 79 -0.42 -23.11 -4.62
C ALA A 79 0.43 -24.31 -5.05
N ASN A 80 1.76 -24.15 -5.05
CA ASN A 80 2.68 -25.24 -5.36
C ASN A 80 2.57 -26.41 -4.37
N LYS A 81 2.53 -26.13 -3.07
CA LYS A 81 2.39 -27.14 -2.01
C LYS A 81 1.10 -27.97 -2.17
N HIS A 82 0.03 -27.35 -2.66
CA HIS A 82 -1.28 -27.98 -2.78
C HIS A 82 -1.66 -28.38 -4.22
N GLY A 83 -0.74 -28.27 -5.19
CA GLY A 83 -0.97 -28.62 -6.59
C GLY A 83 -2.08 -27.80 -7.26
N LEU A 84 -2.22 -26.52 -6.89
CA LEU A 84 -3.31 -25.65 -7.38
C LEU A 84 -3.00 -25.09 -8.77
N HIS A 85 -4.01 -25.06 -9.64
CA HIS A 85 -3.90 -24.45 -10.96
C HIS A 85 -4.14 -22.94 -10.90
N LEU A 86 -3.07 -22.16 -11.01
CA LEU A 86 -3.16 -20.69 -11.01
C LEU A 86 -3.42 -20.11 -12.40
N ALA A 87 -4.24 -19.06 -12.45
CA ALA A 87 -4.40 -18.19 -13.60
C ALA A 87 -3.13 -17.32 -13.74
N LEU A 88 -2.22 -17.70 -14.62
CA LEU A 88 -0.99 -16.95 -14.86
C LEU A 88 -1.22 -15.84 -15.90
N PRO A 89 -0.66 -14.64 -15.69
CA PRO A 89 -0.76 -13.57 -16.66
C PRO A 89 0.14 -13.85 -17.88
N LYS A 90 -0.18 -13.25 -19.02
CA LYS A 90 0.73 -13.18 -20.18
C LYS A 90 1.86 -12.18 -19.99
N ASP A 91 1.62 -11.17 -19.16
CA ASP A 91 2.58 -10.14 -18.77
C ASP A 91 3.10 -10.44 -17.36
N ASP A 92 4.36 -10.14 -17.07
CA ASP A 92 4.95 -10.46 -15.75
C ASP A 92 4.33 -9.67 -14.59
N THR A 93 3.67 -8.55 -14.88
CA THR A 93 3.22 -7.57 -13.89
C THR A 93 1.71 -7.38 -13.85
N PHE A 94 0.99 -7.60 -14.95
CA PHE A 94 -0.41 -7.16 -15.11
C PHE A 94 -1.37 -8.21 -15.68
N TYR A 95 -2.54 -8.30 -15.07
CA TYR A 95 -3.73 -8.91 -15.66
C TYR A 95 -4.58 -7.83 -16.36
N SER A 96 -3.98 -7.15 -17.34
CA SER A 96 -4.58 -6.00 -18.02
C SER A 96 -4.88 -4.77 -17.13
N TRP A 97 -4.15 -4.60 -16.03
CA TRP A 97 -4.19 -3.31 -15.31
C TRP A 97 -3.75 -2.18 -16.26
N PRO A 98 -4.39 -1.00 -16.27
CA PRO A 98 -5.40 -0.49 -15.32
C PRO A 98 -6.87 -0.71 -15.75
N TYR A 99 -7.15 -1.63 -16.67
CA TYR A 99 -8.49 -1.86 -17.20
C TYR A 99 -9.31 -2.79 -16.30
N LEU A 100 -10.65 -2.59 -16.31
CA LEU A 100 -11.62 -3.40 -15.56
C LEU A 100 -12.42 -4.37 -16.44
N GLY A 101 -12.33 -4.20 -17.76
CA GLY A 101 -13.20 -4.91 -18.69
C GLY A 101 -12.91 -6.41 -18.68
N LYS A 102 -13.99 -7.20 -18.62
CA LYS A 102 -13.93 -8.66 -18.54
C LYS A 102 -13.10 -9.26 -19.66
N THR A 103 -13.37 -8.90 -20.91
CA THR A 103 -12.65 -9.41 -22.07
C THR A 103 -11.16 -9.15 -21.98
N GLN A 104 -10.75 -7.95 -21.55
CA GLN A 104 -9.34 -7.59 -21.39
C GLN A 104 -8.66 -8.44 -20.31
N ILE A 105 -9.30 -8.61 -19.15
CA ILE A 105 -8.78 -9.43 -18.05
C ILE A 105 -8.67 -10.91 -18.48
N LEU A 106 -9.72 -11.48 -19.09
CA LEU A 106 -9.70 -12.87 -19.55
C LEU A 106 -8.61 -13.10 -20.62
N ASN A 107 -8.45 -12.16 -21.56
CA ASN A 107 -7.43 -12.25 -22.60
C ASN A 107 -6.00 -12.06 -22.07
N SER A 108 -5.83 -11.52 -20.86
CA SER A 108 -4.53 -11.39 -20.21
C SER A 108 -4.03 -12.70 -19.58
N ILE A 109 -4.86 -13.74 -19.52
CA ILE A 109 -4.49 -15.03 -18.93
C ILE A 109 -3.78 -15.91 -19.97
N TRP A 110 -2.64 -16.48 -19.59
CA TRP A 110 -1.86 -17.38 -20.42
C TRP A 110 -2.67 -18.65 -20.74
N ASN A 111 -2.75 -19.00 -22.03
CA ASN A 111 -3.50 -20.16 -22.53
C ASN A 111 -4.92 -20.29 -21.96
N TYR A 112 -5.64 -19.16 -21.86
CA TYR A 112 -7.05 -19.18 -21.50
C TYR A 112 -7.91 -19.57 -22.70
N ASN A 113 -8.69 -20.64 -22.52
CA ASN A 113 -9.68 -21.10 -23.48
C ASN A 113 -10.94 -21.50 -22.70
N PRO A 114 -12.04 -20.73 -22.76
CA PRO A 114 -13.29 -21.09 -22.10
C PRO A 114 -13.75 -22.51 -22.48
N PRO A 115 -14.35 -23.29 -21.56
CA PRO A 115 -14.81 -22.92 -20.21
C PRO A 115 -13.76 -23.14 -19.09
N LYS A 116 -12.46 -23.00 -19.39
CA LYS A 116 -11.38 -23.22 -18.41
C LYS A 116 -11.55 -22.33 -17.16
N THR A 117 -11.35 -22.93 -15.99
CA THR A 117 -11.32 -22.24 -14.69
C THR A 117 -10.02 -22.56 -13.96
N TYR A 118 -9.75 -21.83 -12.88
CA TYR A 118 -8.54 -21.92 -12.08
C TYR A 118 -8.89 -22.04 -10.60
N ASP A 119 -7.91 -22.47 -9.81
CA ASP A 119 -7.99 -22.50 -8.35
C ASP A 119 -7.55 -21.16 -7.74
N GLY A 120 -6.71 -20.38 -8.42
CA GLY A 120 -6.45 -19.04 -7.93
C GLY A 120 -5.82 -18.05 -8.90
N LEU A 121 -5.85 -16.78 -8.50
CA LEU A 121 -5.25 -15.65 -9.21
C LEU A 121 -4.46 -14.81 -8.21
N CYS A 122 -3.15 -14.69 -8.39
CA CYS A 122 -2.29 -14.00 -7.43
C CYS A 122 -0.95 -13.48 -7.96
N SER A 123 -0.63 -13.65 -9.25
CA SER A 123 0.71 -13.37 -9.75
C SER A 123 0.94 -11.89 -10.03
N ALA A 124 -0.05 -11.22 -10.61
CA ALA A 124 0.05 -9.88 -11.16
C ALA A 124 -1.02 -8.91 -10.62
N HIS A 125 -0.86 -7.62 -10.91
CA HIS A 125 -1.84 -6.59 -10.58
C HIS A 125 -3.07 -6.71 -11.49
N VAL A 126 -4.24 -6.76 -10.87
CA VAL A 126 -5.56 -6.73 -11.53
C VAL A 126 -6.42 -5.76 -10.75
N ARG A 127 -7.40 -5.16 -11.42
CA ARG A 127 -8.44 -4.42 -10.70
C ARG A 127 -9.58 -5.35 -10.30
N TYR A 128 -10.18 -5.13 -9.14
CA TYR A 128 -11.33 -5.90 -8.68
C TYR A 128 -12.48 -5.79 -9.69
N SER A 129 -12.74 -6.89 -10.39
CA SER A 129 -13.77 -7.04 -11.41
C SER A 129 -14.52 -8.35 -11.13
N PRO A 130 -15.58 -8.32 -10.30
CA PRO A 130 -16.27 -9.53 -9.83
C PRO A 130 -16.72 -10.45 -10.96
N GLU A 131 -17.19 -9.88 -12.07
CA GLU A 131 -17.65 -10.65 -13.22
C GLU A 131 -16.51 -11.43 -13.90
N ALA A 132 -15.38 -10.77 -14.13
CA ALA A 132 -14.21 -11.38 -14.77
C ALA A 132 -13.53 -12.39 -13.84
N LEU A 133 -13.33 -12.00 -12.58
CA LEU A 133 -12.65 -12.80 -11.58
C LEU A 133 -13.49 -14.01 -11.15
N GLY A 134 -14.80 -13.87 -11.05
CA GLY A 134 -15.73 -14.97 -10.82
C GLY A 134 -15.80 -15.96 -11.99
N THR A 135 -15.56 -15.50 -13.23
CA THR A 135 -15.42 -16.39 -14.39
C THR A 135 -14.13 -17.21 -14.32
N LEU A 136 -13.02 -16.60 -13.89
CA LEU A 136 -11.71 -17.26 -13.80
C LEU A 136 -11.61 -18.22 -12.62
N VAL A 137 -12.06 -17.79 -11.44
CA VAL A 137 -11.95 -18.54 -10.18
C VAL A 137 -13.32 -18.57 -9.48
N PRO A 138 -14.24 -19.45 -9.89
CA PRO A 138 -15.55 -19.55 -9.27
C PRO A 138 -15.46 -19.92 -7.78
N ASN A 139 -16.31 -19.31 -6.94
CA ASN A 139 -16.40 -19.56 -5.49
C ASN A 139 -15.13 -19.22 -4.68
N ALA A 140 -14.30 -18.31 -5.21
CA ALA A 140 -13.07 -17.86 -4.55
C ALA A 140 -13.32 -17.06 -3.27
N ALA A 141 -12.38 -17.16 -2.32
CA ALA A 141 -12.16 -16.11 -1.34
C ALA A 141 -11.44 -14.94 -2.00
N TYR A 142 -11.82 -13.71 -1.69
CA TYR A 142 -11.07 -12.52 -2.11
C TYR A 142 -10.20 -12.06 -0.96
N VAL A 143 -8.93 -11.78 -1.26
CA VAL A 143 -7.95 -11.30 -0.29
C VAL A 143 -7.23 -10.11 -0.91
N THR A 144 -6.89 -9.13 -0.08
CA THR A 144 -6.00 -8.04 -0.45
C THR A 144 -5.11 -7.69 0.75
N VAL A 145 -4.22 -6.74 0.57
CA VAL A 145 -3.43 -6.13 1.64
C VAL A 145 -3.53 -4.63 1.49
N LEU A 146 -3.73 -3.94 2.59
CA LEU A 146 -3.77 -2.48 2.61
C LEU A 146 -2.60 -1.93 3.42
N ARG A 147 -2.24 -0.70 3.14
CA ARG A 147 -1.21 0.06 3.84
C ARG A 147 -1.75 1.42 4.26
N SER A 148 -1.32 1.88 5.44
CA SER A 148 -1.60 3.24 5.92
C SER A 148 -1.38 4.27 4.79
N PRO A 149 -2.36 5.14 4.50
CA PRO A 149 -2.31 6.07 3.37
C PRO A 149 -1.02 6.91 3.32
N ILE A 150 -0.55 7.38 4.49
CA ILE A 150 0.64 8.23 4.59
C ILE A 150 1.90 7.44 4.18
N THR A 151 2.09 6.24 4.74
CA THR A 151 3.28 5.43 4.43
C THR A 151 3.22 4.83 3.03
N HIS A 152 2.02 4.58 2.52
CA HIS A 152 1.77 4.19 1.13
C HIS A 152 2.21 5.31 0.19
N ALA A 153 1.73 6.54 0.38
CA ALA A 153 2.12 7.71 -0.43
C ALA A 153 3.63 7.94 -0.43
N LYS A 154 4.30 7.84 0.72
CA LYS A 154 5.77 7.93 0.82
C LYS A 154 6.48 6.85 -0.02
N SER A 155 6.01 5.61 0.06
CA SER A 155 6.60 4.50 -0.70
C SER A 155 6.36 4.65 -2.21
N SER A 156 5.18 5.13 -2.60
CA SER A 156 4.80 5.44 -3.97
C SER A 156 5.67 6.54 -4.55
N TRP A 157 5.75 7.67 -3.84
CA TRP A 157 6.55 8.84 -4.21
C TRP A 157 7.99 8.46 -4.55
N SER A 158 8.64 7.72 -3.64
CA SER A 158 10.02 7.30 -3.80
C SER A 158 10.18 6.26 -4.92
N TYR A 159 9.36 5.21 -4.95
CA TYR A 159 9.55 4.10 -5.88
C TYR A 159 9.38 4.50 -7.33
N TRP A 160 8.37 5.32 -7.65
CA TRP A 160 8.13 5.78 -9.01
C TRP A 160 8.88 7.07 -9.36
N GLY A 161 9.70 7.59 -8.45
CA GLY A 161 10.53 8.77 -8.71
C GLY A 161 9.70 10.02 -9.02
N PHE A 162 8.61 10.27 -8.30
CA PHE A 162 7.68 11.35 -8.60
C PHE A 162 8.34 12.72 -8.73
N ALA A 163 9.21 13.09 -7.78
CA ALA A 163 9.96 14.34 -7.86
C ALA A 163 10.77 14.47 -9.17
N LYS A 164 11.45 13.38 -9.57
CA LYS A 164 12.24 13.33 -10.81
C LYS A 164 11.34 13.45 -12.05
N ASN A 165 10.20 12.76 -12.06
CA ASN A 165 9.23 12.85 -13.15
C ASN A 165 8.65 14.26 -13.28
N ILE A 166 8.33 14.92 -12.17
CA ILE A 166 7.82 16.29 -12.20
C ILE A 166 8.85 17.21 -12.87
N ILE A 167 10.12 17.13 -12.44
CA ILE A 167 11.22 17.90 -13.03
C ILE A 167 11.39 17.58 -14.52
N SER A 168 11.41 16.29 -14.90
CA SER A 168 11.66 15.88 -16.29
C SER A 168 10.56 16.33 -17.26
N HIS A 169 9.35 16.59 -16.75
CA HIS A 169 8.22 17.10 -17.53
C HIS A 169 8.05 18.63 -17.42
N GLY A 170 9.09 19.35 -16.96
CA GLY A 170 9.10 20.82 -16.90
C GLY A 170 8.43 21.41 -15.66
N GLY A 171 8.16 20.60 -14.64
CA GLY A 171 7.71 21.04 -13.33
C GLY A 171 8.86 21.47 -12.40
N PRO A 172 8.54 22.00 -11.21
CA PRO A 172 9.55 22.44 -10.25
C PRO A 172 10.22 21.24 -9.53
N SER A 173 11.37 21.50 -8.91
CA SER A 173 11.91 20.61 -7.88
C SER A 173 11.10 20.79 -6.60
N LEU A 174 10.67 19.69 -5.99
CA LEU A 174 9.90 19.71 -4.75
C LEU A 174 10.02 18.39 -3.98
N THR A 175 9.84 18.51 -2.68
CA THR A 175 9.67 17.43 -1.71
C THR A 175 8.25 16.86 -1.74
N LEU A 176 8.04 15.73 -1.07
CA LEU A 176 6.69 15.18 -0.91
C LEU A 176 5.82 16.14 -0.08
N ASP A 177 6.36 16.79 0.94
CA ASP A 177 5.55 17.66 1.81
C ASP A 177 5.05 18.89 1.04
N GLU A 178 5.91 19.53 0.23
CA GLU A 178 5.51 20.62 -0.69
C GLU A 178 4.50 20.14 -1.74
N PHE A 179 4.64 18.91 -2.25
CA PHE A 179 3.66 18.34 -3.16
C PHE A 179 2.29 18.17 -2.49
N MET A 180 2.26 17.79 -1.21
CA MET A 180 1.05 17.49 -0.45
C MET A 180 0.25 18.74 -0.05
N GLU A 181 0.85 19.94 -0.11
CA GLU A 181 0.13 21.19 0.10
C GLU A 181 -0.96 21.41 -0.95
N ASP A 182 -0.66 21.11 -2.22
CA ASP A 182 -1.61 21.18 -3.33
C ASP A 182 -1.23 20.23 -4.48
N PRO A 183 -1.53 18.92 -4.35
CA PRO A 183 -1.16 17.90 -5.34
C PRO A 183 -1.68 18.17 -6.76
N ASP A 184 -2.83 18.84 -6.88
CA ASP A 184 -3.49 19.07 -8.17
C ASP A 184 -2.67 19.99 -9.10
N LYS A 185 -1.85 20.88 -8.54
CA LYS A 185 -0.88 21.70 -9.32
C LYS A 185 0.14 20.86 -10.08
N TYR A 186 0.48 19.68 -9.57
CA TYR A 186 1.62 18.90 -10.03
C TYR A 186 1.23 17.67 -10.85
N PHE A 187 -0.02 17.20 -10.77
CA PHE A 187 -0.49 16.04 -11.53
C PHE A 187 -0.53 16.22 -13.05
N ARG A 188 -0.31 17.44 -13.57
CA ARG A 188 -0.05 17.65 -15.01
C ARG A 188 1.33 17.13 -15.45
N PHE A 189 2.23 16.88 -14.50
CA PHE A 189 3.61 16.45 -14.73
C PHE A 189 3.89 15.01 -14.27
N ALA A 190 2.94 14.34 -13.61
CA ALA A 190 3.16 13.04 -12.98
C ALA A 190 1.88 12.18 -12.94
N GLU A 191 2.05 10.85 -12.88
CA GLU A 191 0.90 9.95 -12.94
C GLU A 191 0.09 9.92 -11.63
N ARG A 192 -1.19 10.28 -11.73
CA ARG A 192 -2.11 10.40 -10.61
C ARG A 192 -2.46 9.04 -9.99
N THR A 193 -2.67 8.03 -10.83
CA THR A 193 -3.24 6.73 -10.42
C THR A 193 -2.41 6.00 -9.37
N LEU A 194 -1.08 6.17 -9.40
CA LEU A 194 -0.16 5.43 -8.53
C LEU A 194 0.10 6.14 -7.19
N LEU A 195 -0.23 7.44 -7.09
CA LEU A 195 -0.03 8.23 -5.88
C LEU A 195 -1.35 8.54 -5.17
N GLN A 196 -2.38 8.89 -5.92
CA GLN A 196 -3.68 9.25 -5.35
C GLN A 196 -4.58 8.02 -5.25
N ASN A 197 -4.66 7.47 -4.04
CA ASN A 197 -5.60 6.40 -3.67
C ASN A 197 -5.53 5.15 -4.58
N SER A 198 -4.32 4.72 -4.94
CA SER A 198 -4.13 3.58 -5.86
C SER A 198 -4.76 2.29 -5.33
N GLN A 199 -4.75 2.09 -4.01
CA GLN A 199 -5.30 0.89 -3.36
C GLN A 199 -6.81 0.78 -3.62
N ALA A 200 -7.57 1.88 -3.51
CA ALA A 200 -8.99 1.88 -3.81
C ALA A 200 -9.26 1.77 -5.32
N PHE A 201 -8.40 2.36 -6.15
CA PHE A 201 -8.47 2.19 -7.61
C PHE A 201 -8.32 0.72 -8.02
N GLU A 202 -7.39 -0.01 -7.39
CA GLU A 202 -7.19 -1.45 -7.56
C GLU A 202 -8.39 -2.25 -7.06
N LEU A 203 -9.12 -1.77 -6.05
CA LEU A 203 -10.38 -2.34 -5.58
C LEU A 203 -11.61 -1.93 -6.42
N GLY A 204 -11.39 -1.40 -7.63
CA GLY A 204 -12.45 -1.17 -8.61
C GLY A 204 -13.02 0.26 -8.62
N GLN A 205 -12.60 1.13 -7.70
CA GLN A 205 -13.05 2.52 -7.71
C GLN A 205 -12.48 3.33 -8.88
N LYS A 206 -13.17 4.40 -9.27
CA LYS A 206 -12.68 5.32 -10.30
C LYS A 206 -11.49 6.13 -9.78
N LYS A 207 -10.71 6.76 -10.68
CA LYS A 207 -9.54 7.58 -10.29
C LYS A 207 -9.89 8.76 -9.39
N LYS A 208 -11.12 9.27 -9.50
CA LYS A 208 -11.75 10.18 -8.55
C LYS A 208 -12.95 9.47 -7.97
N THR A 209 -12.96 9.30 -6.66
CA THR A 209 -14.04 8.62 -5.96
C THR A 209 -14.70 9.59 -4.98
N SER A 210 -16.03 9.63 -4.97
CA SER A 210 -16.77 10.35 -3.93
C SER A 210 -16.70 9.59 -2.61
N LYS A 211 -16.94 10.28 -1.49
CA LYS A 211 -17.03 9.63 -0.17
C LYS A 211 -18.06 8.48 -0.16
N SER A 212 -19.23 8.68 -0.77
CA SER A 212 -20.27 7.65 -0.88
C SER A 212 -19.80 6.38 -1.60
N GLN A 213 -19.02 6.52 -2.67
CA GLN A 213 -18.48 5.37 -3.40
C GLN A 213 -17.40 4.62 -2.59
N SER A 214 -16.71 5.31 -1.68
CA SER A 214 -15.81 4.67 -0.72
C SER A 214 -16.57 3.92 0.37
N ASP A 215 -17.64 4.52 0.89
CA ASP A 215 -18.47 3.90 1.93
C ASP A 215 -19.17 2.63 1.38
N ASP A 216 -19.70 2.69 0.15
CA ASP A 216 -20.31 1.52 -0.51
C ASP A 216 -19.33 0.35 -0.68
N LEU A 217 -18.06 0.64 -1.03
CA LEU A 217 -17.04 -0.41 -1.16
C LEU A 217 -16.75 -1.10 0.18
N VAL A 218 -16.65 -0.33 1.27
CA VAL A 218 -16.43 -0.88 2.61
C VAL A 218 -17.59 -1.76 3.05
N ASN A 219 -18.82 -1.41 2.65
CA ASN A 219 -20.01 -2.16 3.03
C ASN A 219 -20.29 -3.39 2.14
N THR A 220 -19.60 -3.53 1.00
CA THR A 220 -19.83 -4.61 0.02
C THR A 220 -18.69 -5.62 -0.06
N LEU A 221 -17.53 -5.32 0.55
CA LEU A 221 -16.42 -6.25 0.77
C LEU A 221 -16.60 -7.00 2.09
#